data_AF-A0A4Q2SZZ5-F1
#
_entry.id   AF-A0A4Q2SZZ5-F1
#
_cell.length_a   1.000
_cell.length_b   1.000
_cell.length_c   1.000
_cell.angle_alpha   90.00
_cell.angle_beta   90.00
_cell.angle_gamma   90.00
#
_symmetry.space_group_name_H-M   'P 1'
#
loop_
_entity.id
_entity.type
_entity.pdbx_description
1 polymer ?
#
loop_
_entity_poly.entity_id
_entity_poly.type
_entity_poly.pdbx_seq_one_letter_code
_entity_poly.pdbx_strand_id
1 'polypeptide(L)' 'MSAVSERIEYIYQSAVWMAEGVLTDACEECWSADQIAQAAREWHRTRELLALSKRWREKVRPGDVEGSDE' A
#
# COMPACT_ATOMS: atom_id res chain seq x y z
N MET A 1 9.42 -12.93 13.21
CA MET A 1 8.69 -12.09 12.25
C MET A 1 9.70 -11.55 11.24
N SER A 2 9.41 -11.61 9.94
CA SER A 2 10.35 -11.11 8.92
C SER A 2 10.35 -9.58 8.92
N ALA A 3 11.46 -8.97 9.36
CA ALA A 3 11.65 -7.51 9.33
C ALA A 3 11.41 -6.89 7.93
N VAL A 4 11.47 -7.70 6.87
CA VAL A 4 11.19 -7.28 5.49
C VAL A 4 9.69 -7.05 5.27
N SER A 5 8.83 -7.96 5.74
CA SER A 5 7.37 -7.84 5.54
C SER A 5 6.80 -6.61 6.25
N GLU A 6 7.27 -6.34 7.47
CA GLU A 6 6.89 -5.14 8.24
C GLU A 6 7.35 -3.86 7.53
N ARG A 7 8.57 -3.83 7.01
CA ARG A 7 9.09 -2.69 6.22
C ARG A 7 8.29 -2.46 4.93
N ILE A 8 7.92 -3.53 4.22
CA ILE A 8 7.07 -3.43 3.02
C ILE A 8 5.69 -2.85 3.38
N GLU A 9 5.07 -3.32 4.47
CA GLU A 9 3.80 -2.77 4.93
C GLU A 9 3.93 -1.27 5.29
N TYR A 10 5.02 -0.88 5.96
CA TYR A 10 5.29 0.52 6.29
C TYR A 10 5.47 1.39 5.03
N ILE A 11 6.15 0.88 4.00
CA ILE A 11 6.31 1.57 2.71
C ILE A 11 4.94 1.81 2.08
N TYR A 12 4.09 0.78 1.98
CA TYR A 12 2.76 0.95 1.38
C TYR A 12 1.83 1.81 2.23
N GLN A 13 1.93 1.73 3.56
CA GLN A 13 1.18 2.63 4.45
C GLN A 13 1.56 4.09 4.23
N SER A 14 2.86 4.37 4.11
CA SER A 14 3.37 5.70 3.81
C SER A 14 2.94 6.18 2.42
N ALA A 15 2.96 5.29 1.42
CA ALA A 15 2.51 5.59 0.07
C ALA A 15 1.02 5.96 0.01
N VAL A 16 0.17 5.28 0.79
CA VAL A 16 -1.26 5.62 0.89
C VAL A 16 -1.44 7.03 1.43
N TRP A 17 -0.73 7.42 2.48
CA TRP A 17 -0.83 8.78 3.04
C TRP A 17 -0.38 9.85 2.03
N MET A 18 0.72 9.61 1.32
CA MET A 18 1.18 10.55 0.29
C MET A 18 0.18 10.66 -0.86
N ALA A 19 -0.36 9.54 -1.34
CA ALA A 19 -1.33 9.55 -2.43
C ALA A 19 -2.66 10.20 -2.03
N GLU A 20 -3.08 10.05 -0.77
CA GLU A 20 -4.26 10.71 -0.20
C GLU A 20 -4.07 12.23 -0.12
N GLY A 21 -2.89 12.70 0.28
CA GLY A 21 -2.53 14.11 0.23
C GLY A 21 -2.64 14.68 -1.19
N VAL A 22 -2.00 14.02 -2.17
CA VAL A 22 -2.08 14.45 -3.58
C VAL A 22 -3.51 14.49 -4.11
N LEU A 23 -4.35 13.52 -3.75
CA LEU A 23 -5.76 13.52 -4.16
C LEU A 23 -6.55 14.66 -3.51
N THR A 24 -6.28 14.94 -2.24
CA THR A 24 -6.91 16.05 -1.50
C THR A 24 -6.53 17.37 -2.17
N ASP A 25 -5.24 17.61 -2.38
CA ASP A 25 -4.72 18.82 -3.03
C ASP A 25 -5.32 18.98 -4.44
N ALA A 26 -5.38 17.89 -5.22
CA ALA A 26 -5.97 17.92 -6.57
C ALA A 26 -7.44 18.34 -6.58
N CYS A 27 -8.20 17.94 -5.56
CA CYS A 27 -9.61 18.30 -5.41
C CYS A 27 -9.79 19.72 -4.88
N GLU A 28 -8.99 20.14 -3.89
CA GLU A 28 -9.10 21.46 -3.25
C GLU A 28 -8.60 22.59 -4.15
N GLU A 29 -7.52 22.36 -4.90
CA GLU A 29 -6.91 23.34 -5.80
C GLU A 29 -7.53 23.37 -7.20
N CYS A 30 -8.64 22.63 -7.41
CA CYS A 30 -9.35 22.57 -8.70
C CYS A 30 -8.43 22.21 -9.88
N TRP A 31 -7.56 21.21 -9.71
CA TRP A 31 -6.74 20.70 -10.81
C TRP A 31 -7.61 20.21 -11.97
N SER A 32 -6.99 19.95 -13.13
CA SER A 32 -7.75 19.42 -14.27
C SER A 32 -8.38 18.06 -13.96
N ALA A 33 -9.51 17.75 -14.60
CA ALA A 33 -10.21 16.48 -14.41
C ALA A 33 -9.31 15.26 -14.65
N ASP A 34 -8.38 15.35 -15.61
CA ASP A 34 -7.41 14.27 -15.88
C ASP A 34 -6.44 14.07 -14.72
N GLN A 35 -5.97 15.15 -14.10
CA GLN A 35 -5.08 15.09 -12.94
C GLN A 35 -5.80 14.56 -11.70
N ILE A 36 -7.05 14.97 -11.47
CA ILE A 36 -7.88 14.41 -10.39
C ILE A 36 -8.09 12.91 -10.60
N ALA A 37 -8.43 12.51 -11.83
CA ALA A 37 -8.61 11.10 -12.16
C ALA A 37 -7.32 10.30 -11.99
N GLN A 38 -6.16 10.87 -12.32
CA GLN A 38 -4.86 10.26 -12.10
C GLN A 38 -4.56 10.09 -10.60
N ALA A 39 -4.75 11.13 -9.79
CA ALA A 39 -4.55 11.09 -8.34
C ALA A 39 -5.45 10.03 -7.69
N ALA A 40 -6.73 9.96 -8.10
CA ALA A 40 -7.69 8.98 -7.59
C ALA A 40 -7.27 7.54 -7.91
N ARG A 41 -6.78 7.28 -9.13
CA ARG A 41 -6.28 5.97 -9.53
C ARG A 41 -5.06 5.55 -8.70
N GLU A 42 -4.12 6.46 -8.47
CA GLU A 42 -2.92 6.16 -7.69
C GLU A 42 -3.22 5.94 -6.20
N TRP A 43 -4.12 6.73 -5.62
CA TRP A 43 -4.62 6.48 -4.26
C TRP A 43 -5.30 5.11 -4.15
N HIS A 44 -6.13 4.73 -5.12
CA HIS A 44 -6.75 3.41 -5.14
C HIS A 44 -5.72 2.28 -5.23
N ARG A 45 -4.79 2.39 -6.18
CA ARG A 45 -3.73 1.39 -6.40
C ARG A 45 -2.85 1.18 -5.17
N THR A 46 -2.44 2.25 -4.50
CA THR A 46 -1.62 2.16 -3.28
C THR A 46 -2.37 1.47 -2.14
N ARG A 47 -3.68 1.68 -2.01
CA ARG A 47 -4.52 0.94 -1.06
C ARG A 47 -4.57 -0.56 -1.36
N GLU A 48 -4.66 -0.94 -2.63
CA GLU A 48 -4.64 -2.37 -3.02
C GLU A 48 -3.31 -3.04 -2.69
N LEU A 49 -2.18 -2.35 -2.90
CA LEU A 49 -0.85 -2.84 -2.55
C LEU A 49 -0.69 -3.04 -1.04
N LEU A 50 -1.17 -2.09 -0.23
CA LEU A 50 -1.19 -2.23 1.24
C LEU A 50 -2.06 -3.41 1.69
N ALA A 51 -3.24 -3.59 1.09
CA ALA A 51 -4.10 -4.73 1.39
C ALA A 51 -3.41 -6.06 1.01
N LEU A 52 -2.70 -6.09 -0.11
CA LEU A 52 -1.94 -7.26 -0.54
C LEU A 52 -0.80 -7.59 0.42
N SER A 53 -0.02 -6.61 0.88
CA SER A 53 1.07 -6.85 1.83
C SER A 53 0.56 -7.37 3.17
N LYS A 54 -0.56 -6.84 3.67
CA LYS A 54 -1.22 -7.32 4.90
C LYS A 54 -1.67 -8.77 4.76
N ARG A 55 -2.34 -9.11 3.65
CA ARG A 55 -2.74 -10.50 3.35
C ARG A 55 -1.55 -11.45 3.21
N TRP A 56 -0.46 -11.00 2.60
CA TRP A 56 0.74 -11.81 2.48
C TRP A 56 1.34 -12.15 3.85
N ARG A 57 1.43 -11.16 4.75
CA ARG A 57 1.85 -11.36 6.14
C ARG A 57 0.94 -12.33 6.88
N GLU A 58 -0.37 -12.28 6.64
CA GLU A 58 -1.31 -13.23 7.25
C GLU A 58 -1.15 -14.66 6.75
N LYS A 59 -0.77 -14.84 5.47
CA LYS A 59 -0.53 -16.15 4.85
C LYS A 59 0.81 -16.77 5.23
N VAL A 60 1.86 -15.96 5.36
CA VAL A 60 3.20 -16.41 5.73
C VAL A 60 3.37 -16.23 7.23
N ARG A 61 2.68 -17.07 8.03
CA ARG A 61 2.88 -17.03 9.48
C ARG A 61 4.23 -17.67 9.78
N PRO A 62 4.99 -17.17 10.78
CA PRO A 62 6.31 -17.69 11.11
C PRO A 62 6.37 -19.22 11.37
N GLY A 63 5.25 -19.85 11.74
CA GLY A 63 5.18 -21.31 11.92
C GLY A 63 5.04 -22.13 10.63
N ASP A 64 4.75 -21.51 9.50
CA ASP A 64 4.56 -22.21 8.22
C ASP A 64 5.86 -22.38 7.42
N VAL A 65 6.95 -21.72 7.84
CA VAL A 65 8.22 -21.64 7.10
C VAL A 65 9.33 -22.51 7.72
N GLU A 66 9.18 -22.92 8.99
CA GLU A 66 10.15 -23.78 9.69
C GLU A 66 10.03 -25.27 9.33
N GLY A 67 9.05 -25.68 8.51
CA GLY A 67 8.77 -27.07 8.17
C GLY A 67 9.20 -27.52 6.77
N SER A 68 10.15 -26.84 6.12
CA SER A 68 10.50 -27.14 4.71
C SER A 68 11.98 -27.30 4.42
N ASP A 69 12.78 -27.65 5.44
CA ASP A 69 14.13 -28.19 5.25
C ASP A 69 14.16 -29.63 5.79
N GLU A 70 13.69 -30.60 5.00
CA GLU A 70 14.09 -32.02 5.07
C GLU A 70 15.18 -32.31 4.03
#